data_AF-A0A494TQI3-F1
#
_entry.id   AF-A0A494TQI3-F1
#
_cell.length_a   1.000
_cell.length_b   1.000
_cell.length_c   1.000
_cell.angle_alpha   90.00
_cell.angle_beta   90.00
_cell.angle_gamma   90.00
#
_symmetry.space_group_name_H-M   'P 1'
#
loop_
_entity.id
_entity.type
_entity.pdbx_description
1 polymer ?
#
loop_
_entity_poly.entity_id
_entity_poly.type
_entity_poly.pdbx_seq_one_letter_code
_entity_poly.pdbx_strand_id
1 'polypeptide(L)'
;MSKAMFERIVLWIAITFAVVMATLPKPPKIYLDQFGDKFEHMLAFAVISFLAAIAYPKARLTRIAERLSFLGALIEVAQSIPALHRDCDIFDWLADTGSIIVVLTIVALVRWQRRPTLI
;
A
#
# COMPACT_ATOMS: atom_id res chain seq x y z
N MET A 1 -10.85 21.43 -9.47
CA MET A 1 -10.04 20.18 -9.47
C MET A 1 -10.93 19.03 -9.91
N SER A 2 -10.50 18.19 -10.86
CA SER A 2 -11.31 17.04 -11.30
C SER A 2 -11.27 15.91 -10.27
N LYS A 3 -12.32 15.07 -10.24
CA LYS A 3 -12.42 13.91 -9.34
C LYS A 3 -11.19 12.99 -9.45
N ALA A 4 -10.80 12.64 -10.67
CA ALA A 4 -9.64 11.79 -10.92
C ALA A 4 -8.31 12.43 -10.45
N MET A 5 -8.19 13.75 -10.55
CA MET A 5 -7.01 14.45 -10.03
C MET A 5 -6.96 14.39 -8.50
N PHE A 6 -8.10 14.62 -7.84
CA PHE A 6 -8.20 14.52 -6.39
C PHE A 6 -7.83 13.12 -5.86
N GLU A 7 -8.39 12.05 -6.46
CA GLU A 7 -8.09 10.67 -6.06
C GLU A 7 -6.59 10.33 -6.20
N ARG A 8 -5.94 10.81 -7.26
CA ARG A 8 -4.50 10.64 -7.46
C ARG A 8 -3.67 11.42 -6.45
N ILE A 9 -4.08 12.64 -6.11
CA ILE A 9 -3.42 13.43 -5.08
C ILE A 9 -3.50 12.71 -3.73
N VAL A 10 -4.68 12.23 -3.34
CA VAL A 10 -4.88 11.46 -2.10
C VAL A 10 -4.00 10.22 -2.07
N LEU A 11 -3.93 9.47 -3.18
CA LEU A 11 -3.04 8.32 -3.31
C LEU A 11 -1.57 8.69 -3.11
N TRP A 12 -1.08 9.73 -3.80
CA TRP A 12 0.31 10.15 -3.70
C TRP A 12 0.68 10.67 -2.31
N ILE A 13 -0.26 11.36 -1.64
CA ILE A 13 -0.10 11.76 -0.23
C ILE A 13 0.02 10.52 0.65
N ALA A 14 -0.85 9.52 0.49
CA ALA A 14 -0.79 8.28 1.26
C ALA A 14 0.51 7.50 1.05
N ILE A 15 0.97 7.38 -0.21
CA ILE A 15 2.25 6.74 -0.55
C ILE A 15 3.40 7.49 0.11
N THR A 16 3.43 8.83 -0.02
CA THR A 16 4.49 9.65 0.54
C THR A 16 4.53 9.52 2.06
N PHE A 17 3.36 9.55 2.70
CA PHE A 17 3.24 9.36 4.15
C PHE A 17 3.78 8.00 4.59
N ALA A 18 3.37 6.90 3.92
CA ALA A 18 3.85 5.57 4.26
C ALA A 18 5.37 5.42 4.10
N VAL A 19 5.93 5.93 3.00
CA VAL A 19 7.39 5.90 2.76
C VAL A 19 8.14 6.69 3.82
N VAL A 20 7.66 7.89 4.18
CA VAL A 20 8.27 8.70 5.24
C VAL A 20 8.21 7.98 6.58
N MET A 21 7.05 7.45 6.97
CA MET A 21 6.90 6.75 8.25
C MET A 21 7.79 5.50 8.34
N ALA A 22 7.91 4.73 7.25
CA ALA A 22 8.75 3.53 7.21
C ALA A 22 10.25 3.85 7.27
N THR A 23 10.66 5.01 6.74
CA THR A 23 12.08 5.41 6.67
C THR A 23 12.52 6.34 7.82
N LEU A 24 11.59 6.81 8.65
CA LEU A 24 11.94 7.60 9.84
C LEU A 24 12.64 6.72 10.90
N PRO A 25 13.79 7.17 11.45
CA PRO A 25 14.51 6.41 12.48
C PRO A 25 13.74 6.28 13.81
N LYS A 26 12.92 7.29 14.11
CA LYS A 26 12.02 7.33 15.26
C LYS A 26 10.68 7.89 14.80
N PRO A 27 9.79 7.06 14.24
CA PRO A 27 8.47 7.54 13.87
C PRO A 27 7.75 8.08 15.11
N PRO A 28 6.93 9.13 14.96
CA PRO A 28 6.07 9.58 16.05
C PRO A 28 5.15 8.44 16.45
N LYS A 29 5.04 8.19 17.75
CA LYS A 29 4.16 7.15 18.28
C LYS A 29 2.71 7.43 17.90
N ILE A 30 2.06 6.45 17.31
CA ILE A 30 0.63 6.51 16.99
C ILE A 30 -0.12 5.47 17.82
N TYR A 31 -1.45 5.62 17.89
CA TYR A 31 -2.30 4.66 18.62
C TYR A 31 -2.23 3.23 18.05
N LEU A 32 -1.71 3.07 16.84
CA LEU A 32 -1.58 1.78 16.18
C LEU A 32 -0.34 1.01 16.62
N ASP A 33 0.65 1.67 17.26
CA ASP A 33 1.90 1.04 17.73
C ASP A 33 1.65 -0.19 18.60
N GLN A 34 0.51 -0.22 19.32
CA GLN A 34 0.11 -1.33 20.19
C GLN A 34 -0.13 -2.66 19.45
N PHE A 35 -0.36 -2.61 18.14
CA PHE A 35 -0.56 -3.78 17.28
C PHE A 35 0.74 -4.25 16.60
N GLY A 36 1.82 -3.48 16.73
CA GLY A 36 3.15 -3.76 16.18
C GLY A 36 3.38 -3.19 14.77
N ASP A 37 4.65 -2.86 14.49
CA ASP A 37 5.16 -2.24 13.25
C ASP A 37 4.65 -2.97 11.98
N LYS A 38 4.66 -4.31 12.00
CA LYS A 38 4.15 -5.16 10.93
C LYS A 38 2.67 -4.90 10.59
N PHE A 39 1.83 -4.69 11.61
CA PHE A 39 0.41 -4.41 11.39
C PHE A 39 0.22 -3.03 10.75
N GLU A 40 1.02 -2.04 11.14
CA GLU A 40 0.98 -0.71 10.57
C GLU A 40 1.36 -0.71 9.09
N HIS A 41 2.42 -1.44 8.74
CA HIS A 41 2.85 -1.65 7.36
C HIS A 41 1.75 -2.30 6.52
N MET A 42 1.20 -3.42 7.01
CA MET A 42 0.10 -4.12 6.34
C MET A 42 -1.11 -3.21 6.12
N LEU A 43 -1.47 -2.39 7.11
CA LEU A 43 -2.58 -1.45 7.02
C LEU A 43 -2.29 -0.32 6.02
N ALA A 44 -1.07 0.24 6.02
CA ALA A 44 -0.65 1.26 5.08
C ALA A 44 -0.74 0.74 3.63
N PHE A 45 -0.21 -0.46 3.37
CA PHE A 45 -0.29 -1.09 2.05
C PHE A 45 -1.72 -1.49 1.66
N ALA A 46 -2.57 -1.87 2.62
CA ALA A 46 -3.99 -2.10 2.37
C ALA A 46 -4.68 -0.83 1.87
N VAL A 47 -4.48 0.29 2.57
CA VAL A 47 -5.08 1.59 2.24
C VAL A 47 -4.59 2.09 0.89
N ILE A 48 -3.27 2.05 0.64
CA ILE A 48 -2.69 2.48 -0.64
C ILE A 48 -3.19 1.60 -1.79
N SER A 49 -3.32 0.28 -1.59
CA SER A 49 -3.87 -0.64 -2.61
C SER A 49 -5.30 -0.28 -3.01
N PHE A 50 -6.14 0.01 -2.01
CA PHE A 50 -7.51 0.44 -2.24
C PHE A 50 -7.59 1.79 -2.97
N LEU A 51 -6.81 2.78 -2.52
CA LEU A 51 -6.73 4.09 -3.16
C LEU A 51 -6.20 4.00 -4.59
N ALA A 52 -5.21 3.14 -4.86
CA ALA A 52 -4.67 2.92 -6.20
C ALA A 52 -5.73 2.33 -7.14
N ALA A 53 -6.53 1.38 -6.65
CA ALA A 53 -7.64 0.82 -7.41
C ALA A 53 -8.75 1.84 -7.72
N ILE A 54 -8.98 2.83 -6.85
CA ILE A 54 -9.92 3.93 -7.10
C ILE A 54 -9.33 4.94 -8.10
N ALA A 55 -8.11 5.40 -7.86
CA ALA A 55 -7.45 6.43 -8.67
C ALA A 55 -7.15 5.97 -10.12
N TYR A 56 -7.04 4.66 -10.33
CA TYR A 56 -6.78 4.03 -11.63
C TYR A 56 -7.81 2.92 -11.94
N PRO A 57 -9.08 3.27 -12.21
CA PRO A 57 -10.15 2.28 -12.36
C PRO A 57 -9.97 1.37 -13.59
N LYS A 58 -9.30 1.87 -14.64
CA LYS A 58 -9.01 1.13 -15.87
C LYS A 58 -7.69 0.34 -15.82
N ALA A 59 -6.88 0.51 -14.78
CA ALA A 59 -5.62 -0.23 -14.67
C ALA A 59 -5.88 -1.71 -14.35
N ARG A 60 -5.01 -2.58 -14.87
CA ARG A 60 -4.98 -4.00 -14.49
C ARG A 60 -4.58 -4.12 -13.02
N LEU A 61 -5.36 -4.84 -12.23
CA LEU A 61 -5.09 -5.00 -10.79
C LEU A 61 -3.74 -5.68 -10.54
N THR A 62 -3.32 -6.62 -11.40
CA THR A 62 -1.99 -7.26 -11.34
C THR A 62 -0.85 -6.25 -11.46
N ARG A 63 -1.00 -5.22 -12.31
CA ARG A 63 -0.01 -4.14 -12.44
C ARG A 63 0.03 -3.23 -11.20
N ILE A 64 -1.11 -3.05 -10.52
CA ILE A 64 -1.14 -2.34 -9.24
C ILE A 64 -0.39 -3.18 -8.19
N ALA A 65 -0.68 -4.47 -8.12
CA ALA A 65 -0.02 -5.40 -7.19
C ALA A 65 1.51 -5.41 -7.37
N GLU A 66 1.97 -5.59 -8.61
CA GLU A 66 3.39 -5.58 -8.98
C GLU A 66 4.08 -4.29 -8.52
N ARG A 67 3.51 -3.12 -8.82
CA ARG A 67 4.12 -1.82 -8.48
C ARG A 67 4.15 -1.55 -6.99
N LEU A 68 3.11 -1.94 -6.25
CA LEU A 68 3.06 -1.74 -4.80
C LEU A 68 3.96 -2.75 -4.07
N SER A 69 4.02 -4.01 -4.51
CA SER A 69 4.96 -4.99 -3.96
C SER A 69 6.41 -4.57 -4.24
N PHE A 70 6.69 -4.02 -5.43
CA PHE A 70 8.00 -3.44 -5.74
C PHE A 70 8.32 -2.23 -4.84
N LEU A 71 7.36 -1.36 -4.56
CA LEU A 71 7.54 -0.27 -3.59
C LEU A 71 7.88 -0.80 -2.19
N GLY A 72 7.20 -1.85 -1.72
CA GLY A 72 7.53 -2.49 -0.44
C GLY A 72 8.96 -3.03 -0.42
N ALA A 73 9.39 -3.73 -1.47
CA ALA A 73 10.78 -4.19 -1.58
C ALA A 73 11.80 -3.02 -1.55
N LEU A 74 11.49 -1.88 -2.17
CA LEU A 74 12.35 -0.70 -2.11
C LEU A 74 12.42 -0.09 -0.70
N ILE A 75 11.33 -0.16 0.07
CA ILE A 75 11.31 0.30 1.47
C ILE A 75 12.22 -0.60 2.32
N GLU A 76 12.13 -1.93 2.18
CA GLU A 76 13.02 -2.87 2.89
C GLU A 76 14.50 -2.60 2.56
N VAL A 77 14.80 -2.37 1.28
CA VAL A 77 16.16 -2.03 0.85
C VAL A 77 16.59 -0.70 1.46
N ALA A 78 15.72 0.30 1.51
CA ALA A 78 16.03 1.57 2.17
C ALA A 78 16.27 1.37 3.67
N GLN A 79 15.47 0.56 4.35
CA GLN A 79 15.61 0.24 5.77
C GLN A 79 16.92 -0.49 6.09
N SER A 80 17.51 -1.22 5.13
CA SER A 80 18.85 -1.81 5.28
C SER A 80 19.99 -0.79 5.43
N ILE A 81 19.74 0.50 5.16
CA ILE A 81 20.72 1.58 5.33
C ILE A 81 20.97 1.80 6.84
N PRO A 82 22.20 1.58 7.36
CA PRO A 82 22.47 1.65 8.80
C PRO A 82 22.11 2.97 9.47
N ALA A 83 22.19 4.08 8.73
CA ALA A 83 21.83 5.41 9.24
C ALA A 83 20.35 5.53 9.63
N LEU A 84 19.47 4.70 9.07
CA LEU A 84 18.04 4.71 9.38
C LEU A 84 17.71 3.97 10.68
N HIS A 85 18.64 3.16 11.23
CA HIS A 85 18.42 2.36 12.44
C HIS A 85 17.13 1.51 12.36
N ARG A 86 16.83 0.99 11.16
CA ARG A 86 15.75 0.05 10.90
C ARG A 86 16.36 -1.29 10.49
N ASP A 87 15.65 -2.36 10.76
CA ASP A 87 16.03 -3.69 10.34
C ASP A 87 15.28 -4.03 9.06
N CYS A 88 16.00 -4.52 8.05
CA CYS A 88 15.42 -5.06 6.84
C CYS A 88 14.83 -6.44 7.17
N ASP A 89 13.53 -6.62 6.94
CA ASP A 89 12.82 -7.88 7.19
C ASP A 89 12.02 -8.31 5.96
N ILE A 90 12.48 -9.37 5.31
CA ILE A 90 11.78 -9.94 4.15
C ILE A 90 10.36 -10.41 4.49
N PHE A 91 10.08 -10.74 5.76
CA PHE A 91 8.74 -11.09 6.21
C PHE A 91 7.79 -9.89 6.25
N ASP A 92 8.29 -8.66 6.33
CA ASP A 92 7.47 -7.45 6.24
C ASP A 92 7.06 -7.20 4.80
N TRP A 93 7.99 -7.29 3.86
CA TRP A 93 7.66 -7.26 2.43
C TRP A 93 6.65 -8.35 2.02
N LEU A 94 6.78 -9.57 2.54
CA LEU A 94 5.82 -10.66 2.28
C LEU A 94 4.43 -10.34 2.87
N ALA A 95 4.38 -9.79 4.08
CA ALA A 95 3.13 -9.42 4.73
C ALA A 95 2.41 -8.29 3.98
N ASP A 96 3.16 -7.29 3.53
CA ASP A 96 2.66 -6.17 2.73
C ASP A 96 2.13 -6.66 1.38
N THR A 97 2.88 -7.53 0.71
CA THR A 97 2.45 -8.15 -0.55
C THR A 97 1.18 -8.97 -0.35
N GLY A 98 1.07 -9.71 0.76
CA GLY A 98 -0.16 -10.41 1.15
C GLY A 98 -1.35 -9.46 1.32
N SER A 99 -1.15 -8.35 2.04
CA SER A 99 -2.16 -7.30 2.24
C SER A 99 -2.65 -6.71 0.92
N ILE A 100 -1.72 -6.36 0.01
CA ILE A 100 -2.02 -5.87 -1.34
C ILE A 100 -2.92 -6.87 -2.10
N ILE A 101 -2.54 -8.16 -2.10
CA ILE A 101 -3.30 -9.21 -2.80
C ILE A 101 -4.71 -9.34 -2.24
N VAL A 102 -4.87 -9.34 -0.92
CA VAL A 102 -6.19 -9.43 -0.26
C VAL A 102 -7.09 -8.28 -0.70
N VAL A 103 -6.62 -7.03 -0.60
CA VAL A 103 -7.40 -5.86 -0.98
C VAL A 103 -7.76 -5.87 -2.46
N LEU A 104 -6.80 -6.16 -3.33
CA LEU A 104 -7.05 -6.18 -4.77
C LEU A 104 -7.98 -7.33 -5.20
N THR A 105 -7.96 -8.45 -4.48
CA THR A 105 -8.93 -9.54 -4.67
C THR A 105 -10.35 -9.09 -4.32
N ILE A 106 -10.53 -8.42 -3.19
CA ILE A 106 -11.82 -7.83 -2.80
C ILE A 106 -12.30 -6.84 -3.88
N VAL A 107 -11.42 -5.94 -4.34
CA VAL A 107 -11.72 -5.01 -5.43
C VAL A 107 -12.12 -5.75 -6.71
N ALA A 108 -11.42 -6.83 -7.07
CA ALA A 108 -11.73 -7.63 -8.24
C ALA A 108 -13.14 -8.23 -8.16
N LEU A 109 -13.50 -8.81 -7.00
CA LEU A 109 -14.81 -9.38 -6.74
C LEU A 109 -15.92 -8.31 -6.84
N VAL A 110 -15.72 -7.14 -6.23
CA VAL A 110 -16.68 -6.02 -6.30
C VAL A 110 -16.84 -5.53 -7.75
N ARG A 111 -15.73 -5.39 -8.49
CA ARG A 111 -15.77 -5.00 -9.91
C ARG A 111 -16.47 -6.04 -10.78
N TRP A 112 -16.33 -7.33 -10.45
CA TRP A 112 -16.97 -8.42 -11.16
C TRP A 112 -18.49 -8.42 -10.95
N GLN A 113 -18.96 -8.26 -9.70
CA GLN A 113 -20.39 -8.17 -9.37
C GLN A 113 -21.11 -6.98 -10.04
N ARG A 114 -20.39 -5.89 -10.31
CA ARG A 114 -20.93 -4.69 -10.96
C ARG A 114 -20.92 -4.75 -12.49
N ARG A 115 -20.39 -5.82 -13.10
CA ARG A 115 -20.49 -5.97 -14.56
C ARG A 115 -21.95 -6.30 -14.88
N PRO A 116 -22.65 -5.50 -15.71
CA PRO A 116 -23.99 -5.85 -16.14
C PRO A 116 -23.92 -7.21 -16.85
N THR A 117 -24.57 -8.22 -16.29
CA THR A 117 -24.86 -9.46 -17.01
C THR A 117 -25.75 -9.08 -18.18
N LEU A 118 -25.19 -9.07 -19.39
CA LEU A 118 -25.96 -9.02 -20.63
C LEU A 118 -26.73 -10.35 -20.69
N ILE A 119 -27.98 -10.32 -20.28
CA ILE A 119 -29.01 -11.30 -20.63
C ILE A 119 -29.85 -10.67 -21.74
#